data_AF-A0A7C1ZA57-F1
#
_entry.id   AF-A0A7C1ZA57-F1
#
_cell.length_a   1.000
_cell.length_b   1.000
_cell.length_c   1.000
_cell.angle_alpha   90.00
_cell.angle_beta   90.00
_cell.angle_gamma   90.00
#
_symmetry.space_group_name_H-M   'P 1'
#
loop_
_entity.id
_entity.type
_entity.pdbx_description
1 polymer ?
#
loop_
_entity_poly.entity_id
_entity_poly.type
_entity_poly.pdbx_seq_one_letter_code
_entity_poly.pdbx_strand_id
1 'polypeptide(L)'
;MEPEETLDPTDWESLRILGHKMLDDMLNHLRDIRKQPVWQPIPMIVKSKFKVPLPKEGQDRETVYREFIENILPYPLGNIHPRFWGWVVGTGTPFGMLAEMLAATMNPNVVGGEHIANYVEEQVIEWTKEMLGYDPNASG
;
A
#
# COMPACT_ATOMS: atom_id res chain seq x y z
N MET A 1 18.91 -16.10 -30.22
CA MET A 1 18.77 -14.97 -29.29
C MET A 1 18.72 -15.58 -27.91
N GLU A 2 19.64 -15.18 -27.03
CA GLU A 2 19.54 -15.49 -25.60
C GLU A 2 18.22 -14.90 -25.08
N PRO A 3 17.53 -15.56 -24.13
CA PRO A 3 16.36 -14.98 -23.49
C PRO A 3 16.72 -13.68 -22.78
N GLU A 4 15.84 -12.68 -22.86
CA GLU A 4 16.01 -11.40 -22.18
C GLU A 4 15.94 -11.62 -20.66
N GLU A 5 16.94 -11.10 -19.92
CA GLU A 5 16.89 -11.07 -18.47
C GLU A 5 15.80 -10.10 -18.01
N THR A 6 14.82 -10.59 -17.26
CA THR A 6 13.69 -9.81 -16.74
C THR A 6 13.47 -10.09 -15.25
N LEU A 7 12.82 -9.14 -14.56
CA LEU A 7 12.31 -9.31 -13.20
C LEU A 7 10.91 -9.91 -13.15
N ASP A 8 10.35 -10.29 -14.30
CA ASP A 8 9.02 -10.87 -14.38
C ASP A 8 8.93 -12.19 -13.62
N PRO A 9 7.79 -12.47 -12.97
CA PRO A 9 7.49 -13.78 -12.43
C PRO A 9 7.65 -14.87 -13.49
N THR A 10 8.40 -15.92 -13.16
CA THR A 10 8.43 -17.15 -13.97
C THR A 10 7.11 -17.93 -13.87
N ASP A 11 6.34 -17.73 -12.80
CA ASP A 11 5.02 -18.31 -12.57
C ASP A 11 4.02 -17.22 -12.15
N TRP A 12 3.19 -16.82 -13.11
CA TRP A 12 2.15 -15.80 -12.92
C TRP A 12 0.93 -16.31 -12.16
N GLU A 13 0.63 -17.62 -12.21
CA GLU A 13 -0.55 -18.16 -11.54
C GLU A 13 -0.30 -18.29 -10.03
N SER A 14 0.88 -18.75 -9.64
CA SER A 14 1.30 -18.72 -8.24
C SER A 14 1.30 -17.29 -7.67
N LEU A 15 1.74 -16.29 -8.45
CA LEU A 15 1.67 -14.89 -8.04
C LEU A 15 0.22 -14.40 -7.91
N ARG A 16 -0.67 -14.79 -8.83
CA ARG A 16 -2.10 -14.44 -8.77
C ARG A 16 -2.76 -14.99 -7.51
N ILE A 17 -2.51 -16.26 -7.19
CA ILE A 17 -3.03 -16.91 -5.97
C ILE A 17 -2.57 -16.16 -4.72
N LEU A 18 -1.27 -15.84 -4.64
CA LEU A 18 -0.73 -15.05 -3.53
C LEU A 18 -1.36 -13.65 -3.48
N GLY A 19 -1.53 -12.98 -4.62
CA GLY A 19 -2.16 -11.67 -4.71
C GLY A 19 -3.61 -11.66 -4.22
N HIS A 20 -4.41 -12.67 -4.58
CA HIS A 20 -5.77 -12.83 -4.05
C HIS A 20 -5.77 -13.03 -2.54
N LYS A 21 -4.86 -13.86 -2.03
CA LYS A 21 -4.70 -14.03 -0.58
C LYS A 21 -4.36 -12.70 0.11
N MET A 22 -3.43 -11.93 -0.45
CA MET A 22 -3.06 -10.62 0.09
C MET A 22 -4.26 -9.68 0.17
N LEU A 23 -5.04 -9.62 -0.91
CA LEU A 23 -6.25 -8.80 -0.99
C LEU A 23 -7.28 -9.20 0.08
N ASP A 24 -7.59 -10.49 0.17
CA ASP A 24 -8.55 -11.02 1.15
C ASP A 24 -8.12 -10.75 2.58
N ASP A 25 -6.83 -10.98 2.89
CA ASP A 25 -6.27 -10.75 4.22
C ASP A 25 -6.33 -9.26 4.61
N MET A 26 -6.06 -8.33 3.68
CA MET A 26 -6.14 -6.88 3.97
C MET A 26 -7.58 -6.38 4.11
N LEU A 27 -8.51 -6.87 3.28
CA LEU A 27 -9.93 -6.55 3.45
C LEU A 27 -10.47 -7.06 4.79
N ASN A 28 -10.09 -8.28 5.18
CA ASN A 28 -10.41 -8.84 6.49
C ASN A 28 -9.80 -8.01 7.63
N HIS A 29 -8.53 -7.61 7.50
CA HIS A 29 -7.85 -6.75 8.47
C HIS A 29 -8.60 -5.43 8.69
N LEU A 30 -8.95 -4.72 7.61
CA LEU A 30 -9.69 -3.46 7.70
C LEU A 30 -11.11 -3.64 8.28
N ARG A 31 -11.82 -4.71 7.90
CA ARG A 31 -13.15 -5.05 8.47
C ARG A 31 -13.09 -5.28 9.98
N ASP A 32 -12.06 -5.99 10.42
CA ASP A 32 -11.93 -6.46 11.80
C ASP A 32 -11.04 -5.57 12.68
N ILE A 33 -10.50 -4.47 12.16
CA ILE A 33 -9.55 -3.60 12.87
C ILE A 33 -10.06 -3.16 14.25
N ARG A 34 -11.38 -2.90 14.38
CA ARG A 34 -12.03 -2.53 15.64
C ARG A 34 -11.93 -3.58 16.76
N LYS A 35 -11.63 -4.83 16.41
CA LYS A 35 -11.44 -5.96 17.34
C LYS A 35 -9.99 -6.07 17.80
N GLN A 36 -9.06 -5.38 17.15
CA GLN A 36 -7.64 -5.39 17.47
C GLN A 36 -7.29 -4.28 18.49
N PRO A 37 -6.14 -4.37 19.16
CA PRO A 37 -5.60 -3.25 19.91
C PRO A 37 -5.41 -2.03 19.00
N VAL A 38 -5.66 -0.84 19.52
CA VAL A 38 -5.39 0.43 18.80
C VAL A 38 -3.90 0.52 18.44
N TRP A 39 -3.06 0.15 19.40
CA TRP A 39 -1.60 0.14 19.33
C TRP A 39 -1.07 -0.93 20.28
N GLN A 40 0.09 -1.49 19.98
CA GLN A 40 0.81 -2.39 20.88
C GLN A 40 2.32 -2.18 20.79
N PRO A 41 3.07 -2.36 21.90
CA PRO A 41 4.52 -2.22 21.89
C PRO A 41 5.16 -3.30 20.99
N ILE A 42 6.13 -2.89 20.17
CA ILE A 42 6.87 -3.81 19.31
C ILE A 42 7.87 -4.61 20.15
N PRO A 43 7.76 -5.95 20.24
CA PRO A 43 8.71 -6.77 20.99
C PRO A 43 10.14 -6.64 20.44
N MET A 44 11.14 -6.76 21.31
CA MET A 44 12.55 -6.70 20.89
C MET A 44 12.89 -7.75 19.83
N ILE A 45 12.30 -8.95 19.93
CA ILE A 45 12.50 -10.02 18.94
C ILE A 45 12.02 -9.61 17.54
N VAL A 46 10.92 -8.86 17.44
CA VAL A 46 10.39 -8.35 16.16
C VAL A 46 11.33 -7.27 15.62
N LYS A 47 11.77 -6.32 16.45
CA LYS A 47 12.72 -5.27 16.02
C LYS A 47 14.03 -5.85 15.49
N SER A 48 14.52 -6.94 16.09
CA SER A 48 15.77 -7.60 15.68
C SER A 48 15.67 -8.26 14.30
N LYS A 49 14.47 -8.62 13.81
CA LYS A 49 14.29 -9.18 12.46
C LYS A 49 14.66 -8.19 11.34
N PHE A 50 14.65 -6.90 11.62
CA PHE A 50 15.03 -5.84 10.67
C PHE A 50 16.50 -5.42 10.79
N LYS A 51 17.33 -6.24 11.45
CA LYS A 51 18.79 -6.03 11.60
C LYS A 51 19.57 -7.19 10.98
N VAL A 52 19.33 -7.44 9.70
CA VAL A 52 19.94 -8.53 8.92
C VAL A 52 20.70 -7.96 7.71
N PRO A 53 21.74 -8.64 7.19
CA PRO A 53 22.44 -8.21 5.99
C PRO A 53 21.55 -8.33 4.73
N LEU A 54 21.94 -7.64 3.66
CA LEU A 54 21.28 -7.72 2.35
C LEU A 54 21.29 -9.18 1.83
N PRO A 55 20.13 -9.78 1.49
CA PRO A 55 20.09 -11.07 0.83
C PRO A 55 20.72 -10.96 -0.58
N LYS A 56 21.59 -11.91 -0.92
CA LYS A 56 22.22 -11.99 -2.24
C LYS A 56 21.42 -12.82 -3.25
N GLU A 57 20.46 -13.60 -2.76
CA GLU A 57 19.59 -14.47 -3.53
C GLU A 57 18.13 -14.09 -3.29
N GLY A 58 17.27 -14.41 -4.24
CA GLY A 58 15.82 -14.25 -4.09
C GLY A 58 15.28 -15.07 -2.91
N GLN A 59 14.24 -14.54 -2.27
CA GLN A 59 13.51 -15.23 -1.21
C GLN A 59 12.16 -15.71 -1.73
N ASP A 60 11.66 -16.79 -1.14
CA ASP A 60 10.31 -17.27 -1.40
C ASP A 60 9.27 -16.20 -1.04
N ARG A 61 8.38 -15.89 -1.99
CA ARG A 61 7.40 -14.81 -1.88
C ARG A 61 6.39 -15.05 -0.76
N GLU A 62 5.96 -16.30 -0.56
CA GLU A 62 5.03 -16.65 0.51
C GLU A 62 5.69 -16.47 1.89
N THR A 63 6.97 -16.80 2.00
CA THR A 63 7.75 -16.58 3.20
C THR A 63 7.88 -15.10 3.52
N VAL A 64 8.21 -14.25 2.54
CA VAL A 64 8.25 -12.79 2.73
C VAL A 64 6.88 -12.24 3.13
N TYR A 65 5.80 -12.72 2.51
CA TYR A 65 4.44 -12.28 2.87
C TYR A 65 4.04 -12.72 4.29
N ARG A 66 4.38 -13.94 4.69
CA ARG A 66 4.18 -14.42 6.07
C ARG A 66 4.93 -13.54 7.07
N GLU A 67 6.16 -13.16 6.77
CA GLU A 67 6.94 -12.24 7.62
C GLU A 67 6.26 -10.88 7.77
N PHE A 68 5.64 -10.35 6.70
CA PHE A 68 4.83 -9.14 6.76
C PHE A 68 3.64 -9.30 7.71
N ILE A 69 2.85 -10.37 7.58
CA ILE A 69 1.69 -10.64 8.43
C ILE A 69 2.07 -10.77 9.91
N GLU A 70 3.19 -11.43 10.20
CA GLU A 70 3.60 -11.72 11.58
C GLU A 70 4.34 -10.55 12.25
N ASN A 71 5.16 -9.82 11.49
CA ASN A 71 6.18 -8.92 12.06
C ASN A 71 5.99 -7.45 11.68
N ILE A 72 5.12 -7.13 10.71
CA ILE A 72 4.85 -5.76 10.25
C ILE A 72 3.41 -5.36 10.52
N LEU A 73 2.45 -6.09 9.94
CA LEU A 73 1.02 -5.76 10.01
C LEU A 73 0.47 -5.56 11.44
N PRO A 74 0.89 -6.31 12.48
CA PRO A 74 0.34 -6.14 13.83
C PRO A 74 0.81 -4.87 14.53
N TYR A 75 1.83 -4.19 14.01
CA TYR A 75 2.51 -3.11 14.71
C TYR A 75 2.39 -1.72 14.04
N PRO A 76 1.20 -1.29 13.57
CA PRO A 76 1.03 0.05 13.03
C PRO A 76 0.98 1.09 14.15
N LEU A 77 1.05 2.36 13.77
CA LEU A 77 0.79 3.48 14.70
C LEU A 77 -0.63 3.42 15.28
N GLY A 78 -1.59 2.93 14.49
CA GLY A 78 -2.98 2.72 14.90
C GLY A 78 -4.01 3.66 14.26
N ASN A 79 -3.59 4.57 13.37
CA ASN A 79 -4.42 5.64 12.79
C ASN A 79 -5.66 5.17 12.01
N ILE A 80 -5.71 3.91 11.57
CA ILE A 80 -6.89 3.30 10.92
C ILE A 80 -7.92 2.74 11.91
N HIS A 81 -7.60 2.68 13.21
CA HIS A 81 -8.49 2.15 14.23
C HIS A 81 -9.48 3.24 14.71
N PRO A 82 -10.80 2.97 14.85
CA PRO A 82 -11.82 3.99 15.19
C PRO A 82 -11.66 4.66 16.58
N ARG A 83 -10.84 4.07 17.44
CA ARG A 83 -10.45 4.57 18.77
C ARG A 83 -9.05 5.23 18.81
N PHE A 84 -8.41 5.47 17.67
CA PHE A 84 -7.17 6.20 17.61
C PHE A 84 -7.45 7.70 17.53
N TRP A 85 -7.14 8.44 18.61
CA TRP A 85 -7.40 9.89 18.73
C TRP A 85 -6.11 10.69 18.98
N GLY A 86 -4.96 10.16 18.55
CA GLY A 86 -3.66 10.81 18.72
C GLY A 86 -3.28 11.67 17.52
N TRP A 87 -2.85 12.90 17.77
CA TRP A 87 -2.35 13.85 16.75
C TRP A 87 -3.34 14.09 15.58
N VAL A 88 -2.84 14.75 14.53
CA VAL A 88 -3.51 14.87 13.24
C VAL A 88 -2.85 13.87 12.29
N VAL A 89 -3.33 12.63 12.31
CA VAL A 89 -2.85 11.57 11.42
C VAL A 89 -4.00 11.15 10.51
N GLY A 90 -3.82 11.30 9.20
CA GLY A 90 -4.81 10.86 8.22
C GLY A 90 -5.08 9.36 8.33
N THR A 91 -6.26 8.94 7.86
CA THR A 91 -6.62 7.53 7.70
C THR A 91 -6.93 7.23 6.24
N GLY A 92 -6.75 5.99 5.83
CA GLY A 92 -7.24 5.50 4.54
C GLY A 92 -8.69 5.02 4.60
N THR A 93 -9.23 4.65 3.44
CA THR A 93 -10.48 3.91 3.29
C THR A 93 -10.22 2.57 2.59
N PRO A 94 -11.09 1.56 2.74
CA PRO A 94 -10.95 0.31 1.99
C PRO A 94 -10.94 0.52 0.47
N PHE A 95 -11.72 1.48 -0.03
CA PHE A 95 -11.71 1.81 -1.46
C PHE A 95 -10.40 2.49 -1.87
N GLY A 96 -9.84 3.36 -1.04
CA GLY A 96 -8.53 3.96 -1.26
C GLY A 96 -7.42 2.91 -1.37
N MET A 97 -7.43 1.88 -0.52
CA MET A 97 -6.48 0.76 -0.62
C MET A 97 -6.58 0.04 -1.98
N LEU A 98 -7.79 -0.17 -2.50
CA LEU A 98 -7.97 -0.77 -3.82
C LEU A 98 -7.53 0.17 -4.96
N ALA A 99 -7.78 1.47 -4.82
CA ALA A 99 -7.33 2.47 -5.77
C ALA A 99 -5.79 2.50 -5.84
N GLU A 100 -5.10 2.39 -4.70
CA GLU A 100 -3.64 2.26 -4.63
C GLU A 100 -3.12 1.00 -5.34
N MET A 101 -3.83 -0.13 -5.26
CA MET A 101 -3.47 -1.33 -6.04
C MET A 101 -3.52 -1.07 -7.55
N LEU A 102 -4.53 -0.33 -8.03
CA LEU A 102 -4.63 0.05 -9.44
C LEU A 102 -3.54 1.05 -9.84
N ALA A 103 -3.30 2.07 -9.01
CA ALA A 103 -2.27 3.06 -9.24
C ALA A 103 -0.86 2.43 -9.29
N ALA A 104 -0.55 1.54 -8.35
CA ALA A 104 0.70 0.78 -8.33
C ALA A 104 0.86 -0.13 -9.55
N THR A 105 -0.24 -0.64 -10.11
CA THR A 105 -0.23 -1.46 -11.33
C THR A 105 0.03 -0.61 -12.58
N MET A 106 -0.62 0.55 -12.69
CA MET A 106 -0.37 1.50 -13.78
C MET A 106 1.04 2.10 -13.71
N ASN A 107 1.58 2.23 -12.49
CA ASN A 107 2.91 2.75 -12.18
C ASN A 107 3.28 4.03 -12.96
N PRO A 108 2.42 5.07 -12.98
CA PRO A 108 2.67 6.24 -13.79
C PRO A 108 3.82 7.07 -13.22
N ASN A 109 4.76 7.47 -14.08
CA ASN A 109 5.71 8.53 -13.77
C ASN A 109 5.11 9.87 -14.24
N VAL A 110 4.48 10.61 -13.32
CA VAL A 110 3.81 11.89 -13.63
C VAL A 110 4.78 13.06 -13.84
N VAL A 111 6.09 12.82 -13.92
CA VAL A 111 7.10 13.86 -14.19
C VAL A 111 7.37 14.04 -15.69
N GLY A 112 7.08 13.04 -16.53
CA GLY A 112 7.40 13.11 -17.96
C GLY A 112 6.37 12.45 -18.86
N GLY A 113 6.23 13.00 -20.07
CA GLY A 113 5.31 12.53 -21.10
C GLY A 113 3.86 12.93 -20.86
N GLU A 114 3.04 12.85 -21.91
CA GLU A 114 1.58 13.00 -21.84
C GLU A 114 0.98 11.61 -21.62
N HIS A 115 0.29 11.40 -20.49
CA HIS A 115 -0.46 10.17 -20.24
C HIS A 115 -1.68 10.42 -19.36
N ILE A 116 -2.58 9.44 -19.32
CA ILE A 116 -3.93 9.63 -18.76
C ILE A 116 -3.93 9.97 -17.27
N ALA A 117 -2.90 9.60 -16.52
CA ALA A 117 -2.81 9.91 -15.09
C ALA A 117 -2.71 11.43 -14.85
N ASN A 118 -2.08 12.19 -15.76
CA ASN A 118 -2.03 13.65 -15.67
C ASN A 118 -3.43 14.28 -15.70
N TYR A 119 -4.30 13.82 -16.60
CA TYR A 119 -5.67 14.32 -16.73
C TYR A 119 -6.57 13.90 -15.57
N VAL A 120 -6.35 12.70 -15.00
CA VAL A 120 -7.05 12.28 -13.78
C VAL A 120 -6.67 13.19 -12.61
N GLU A 121 -5.38 13.51 -12.46
CA GLU A 121 -4.90 14.45 -11.44
C GLU A 121 -5.52 15.84 -11.62
N GLU A 122 -5.46 16.40 -12.84
CA GLU A 122 -6.08 17.69 -13.18
C GLU A 122 -7.56 17.71 -12.80
N GLN A 123 -8.32 16.68 -13.19
CA GLN A 123 -9.76 16.61 -12.89
C GLN A 123 -10.05 16.56 -11.38
N VAL A 124 -9.22 15.86 -10.59
CA VAL A 124 -9.39 15.79 -9.13
C VAL A 124 -9.04 17.13 -8.47
N ILE A 125 -8.06 17.86 -9.00
CA ILE A 125 -7.75 19.22 -8.56
C ILE A 125 -8.93 20.16 -8.84
N GLU A 126 -9.53 20.10 -10.03
CA GLU A 126 -10.73 20.88 -10.37
C GLU A 126 -11.88 20.61 -9.38
N TRP A 127 -12.19 19.34 -9.12
CA TRP A 127 -13.21 18.99 -8.12
C TRP A 127 -12.85 19.50 -6.72
N THR A 128 -11.58 19.49 -6.34
CA THR A 128 -11.14 20.02 -5.04
C THR A 128 -11.36 21.52 -4.93
N LYS A 129 -11.08 22.28 -6.01
CA LYS A 129 -11.39 23.71 -6.06
C LYS A 129 -12.88 23.97 -5.92
N GLU A 130 -13.71 23.22 -6.63
CA GLU A 130 -15.18 23.33 -6.52
C GLU A 130 -15.67 23.02 -5.09
N MET A 131 -15.21 21.92 -4.49
CA MET A 131 -15.61 21.49 -3.14
C MET A 131 -15.25 22.54 -2.07
N LEU A 132 -14.14 23.26 -2.24
CA LEU A 132 -13.67 24.29 -1.32
C LEU A 132 -14.18 25.70 -1.66
N GLY A 133 -14.87 25.88 -2.79
CA GLY A 133 -15.34 27.17 -3.27
C GLY A 133 -14.21 28.11 -3.72
N TYR A 134 -13.12 27.57 -4.25
CA TYR A 134 -12.01 28.35 -4.78
C TYR A 134 -12.30 28.92 -6.17
N ASP A 135 -11.53 29.93 -6.56
CA ASP A 135 -11.53 30.43 -7.93
C ASP A 135 -11.13 29.28 -8.88
N PRO A 136 -11.87 29.05 -9.99
CA PRO A 136 -11.49 28.07 -11.00
C PRO A 136 -10.07 28.26 -11.56
N ASN A 137 -9.51 29.46 -11.48
CA ASN A 137 -8.15 29.76 -11.93
C ASN A 137 -7.08 29.61 -10.83
N ALA A 138 -7.42 29.09 -9.65
CA ALA A 138 -6.45 28.83 -8.59
C ALA A 138 -5.48 27.69 -8.98
N SER A 139 -4.19 27.85 -8.65
CA SER A 139 -3.11 26.91 -9.00
C SER A 139 -2.18 26.54 -7.83
N GLY A 140 -2.50 26.96 -6.61
CA GLY A 140 -1.70 26.73 -5.39
C GLY A 140 -1.77 27.88 -4.41
#